data_AF-A0A933ENN1-F1
#
_entry.id   AF-A0A933ENN1-F1
#
_cell.length_a   1.000
_cell.length_b   1.000
_cell.length_c   1.000
_cell.angle_alpha   90.00
_cell.angle_beta   90.00
_cell.angle_gamma   90.00
#
_symmetry.space_group_name_H-M   'P 1'
#
loop_
_entity.id
_entity.type
_entity.pdbx_description
1 polymer ?
#
loop_
_entity_poly.entity_id
_entity_poly.type
_entity_poly.pdbx_seq_one_letter_code
_entity_poly.pdbx_strand_id
1 'polypeptide(L)'
;MKNWKEMEPELRRDWETRFGYIGLDWQEIGDAYRFGWEAAQRPEFQGCSWEQVQTDLSWHWYRPLSAEERWAWDYVKEAVEEGWRQGREMLRRTAR
;
A
#
# COMPACT_ATOMS: atom_id res chain seq x y z
N MET A 1 7.53 4.21 -17.37
CA MET A 1 6.72 4.23 -16.13
C MET A 1 7.44 3.33 -15.15
N LYS A 2 7.86 3.85 -13.99
CA LYS A 2 8.59 3.02 -13.02
C LYS A 2 7.64 1.97 -12.45
N ASN A 3 7.99 0.70 -12.58
CA ASN A 3 7.19 -0.40 -12.03
C ASN A 3 7.54 -0.63 -10.55
N TRP A 4 6.74 -1.47 -9.86
CA TRP A 4 6.93 -1.78 -8.44
C TRP A 4 8.39 -2.11 -8.08
N LYS A 5 9.06 -2.99 -8.85
CA LYS A 5 10.42 -3.46 -8.54
C LYS A 5 11.46 -2.34 -8.57
N GLU A 6 11.24 -1.30 -9.37
CA GLU A 6 12.14 -0.15 -9.45
C GLU A 6 11.93 0.82 -8.29
N MET A 7 10.69 0.92 -7.78
CA MET A 7 10.33 1.82 -6.68
C MET A 7 10.51 1.19 -5.29
N GLU A 8 10.37 -0.14 -5.20
CA GLU A 8 10.38 -0.89 -3.94
C GLU A 8 11.56 -0.54 -3.03
N PRO A 9 12.83 -0.44 -3.49
CA PRO A 9 13.94 -0.11 -2.60
C PRO A 9 13.81 1.27 -1.93
N GLU A 10 13.29 2.26 -2.67
CA GLU A 10 13.08 3.62 -2.15
C GLU A 10 11.89 3.66 -1.18
N LEU A 11 10.78 3.02 -1.56
CA LEU A 11 9.56 2.95 -0.74
C LEU A 11 9.81 2.18 0.57
N ARG A 12 10.56 1.08 0.50
CA ARG A 12 11.00 0.32 1.66
C ARG A 12 11.81 1.18 2.62
N ARG A 13 12.80 1.92 2.10
CA ARG A 13 13.64 2.79 2.92
C ARG A 13 12.82 3.90 3.59
N ASP A 14 11.86 4.50 2.87
CA ASP A 14 10.93 5.50 3.43
C ASP A 14 10.10 4.88 4.56
N TRP A 15 9.55 3.68 4.34
CA TRP A 15 8.78 2.96 5.34
C TRP A 15 9.61 2.65 6.59
N GLU A 16 10.77 2.01 6.45
CA GLU A 16 11.64 1.64 7.58
C GLU A 16 12.08 2.89 8.38
N THR A 17 12.32 4.02 7.69
CA THR A 17 12.65 5.29 8.35
C THR A 17 11.48 5.84 9.17
N ARG A 18 10.25 5.72 8.66
CA ARG A 18 9.05 6.31 9.25
C ARG A 18 8.33 5.41 10.24
N PHE A 19 8.45 4.09 10.11
CA PHE A 19 7.68 3.11 10.87
C PHE A 19 8.56 2.02 11.49
N GLY A 20 9.88 2.04 11.28
CA GLY A 20 10.80 1.09 11.93
C GLY A 20 10.78 1.17 13.46
N TYR A 21 10.35 2.30 14.03
CA TYR A 21 10.25 2.46 15.49
C TYR A 21 9.01 1.79 16.11
N ILE A 22 7.97 1.49 15.31
CA ILE A 22 6.76 0.81 15.79
C ILE A 22 6.81 -0.71 15.58
N GLY A 23 7.93 -1.24 15.06
CA GLY A 23 8.14 -2.67 14.90
C GLY A 23 7.36 -3.31 13.75
N LEU A 24 6.85 -2.53 12.79
CA LEU A 24 6.26 -3.06 11.56
C LEU A 24 7.35 -3.31 10.53
N ASP A 25 7.80 -4.57 10.44
CA ASP A 25 8.86 -4.95 9.52
C ASP A 25 8.38 -4.94 8.07
N TRP A 26 9.23 -4.47 7.15
CA TRP A 26 8.93 -4.46 5.72
C TRP A 26 8.57 -5.85 5.19
N GLN A 27 9.15 -6.92 5.75
CA GLN A 27 8.86 -8.29 5.36
C GLN A 27 7.41 -8.69 5.66
N GLU A 28 6.78 -8.08 6.66
CA GLU A 28 5.41 -8.39 7.07
C GLU A 28 4.39 -7.55 6.30
N ILE A 29 4.73 -6.30 6.00
CA ILE A 29 3.80 -5.33 5.41
C ILE A 29 4.02 -5.09 3.92
N GLY A 30 5.12 -5.58 3.34
CA GLY A 30 5.53 -5.25 1.97
C GLY A 30 4.49 -5.62 0.93
N ASP A 31 3.82 -6.77 1.09
CA ASP A 31 2.74 -7.20 0.19
C ASP A 31 1.51 -6.29 0.29
N ALA A 32 1.17 -5.84 1.50
CA ALA A 32 0.06 -4.91 1.73
C ALA A 32 0.35 -3.52 1.15
N TYR A 33 1.58 -3.05 1.35
CA TYR A 33 2.06 -1.82 0.77
C TYR A 33 1.99 -1.86 -0.76
N ARG A 34 2.48 -2.96 -1.35
CA ARG A 34 2.43 -3.19 -2.80
C ARG A 34 1.00 -3.18 -3.31
N PHE A 35 0.09 -3.87 -2.62
CA PHE A 35 -1.32 -3.91 -2.98
C PHE A 35 -1.95 -2.50 -3.04
N GLY A 36 -1.68 -1.66 -2.05
CA GLY A 36 -2.09 -0.26 -2.07
C GLY A 36 -1.48 0.54 -3.23
N TRP A 37 -0.18 0.36 -3.48
CA TRP A 37 0.54 1.05 -4.56
C TRP A 37 0.02 0.68 -5.95
N GLU A 38 -0.27 -0.60 -6.19
CA GLU A 38 -0.90 -1.08 -7.43
C GLU A 38 -2.34 -0.55 -7.55
N ALA A 39 -3.10 -0.53 -6.45
CA ALA A 39 -4.45 0.03 -6.44
C ALA A 39 -4.47 1.52 -6.84
N ALA A 40 -3.49 2.32 -6.43
CA ALA A 40 -3.42 3.74 -6.82
C ALA A 40 -3.34 3.97 -8.34
N GLN A 41 -2.90 2.97 -9.11
CA GLN A 41 -2.76 3.05 -10.56
C GLN A 41 -4.00 2.58 -11.31
N ARG A 42 -4.94 1.94 -10.61
CA ARG A 42 -6.21 1.46 -11.17
C ARG A 42 -7.09 2.65 -11.58
N PRO A 43 -7.55 2.73 -12.84
CA PRO A 43 -8.39 3.84 -13.33
C PRO A 43 -9.64 4.10 -12.48
N GLU A 44 -10.25 3.06 -11.95
CA GLU A 44 -11.46 3.10 -11.10
C GLU A 44 -11.25 3.82 -9.76
N PHE A 45 -10.01 3.95 -9.29
CA PHE A 45 -9.68 4.67 -8.05
C PHE A 45 -9.07 6.05 -8.32
N GLN A 46 -8.95 6.45 -9.59
CA GLN A 46 -8.49 7.79 -9.93
C GLN A 46 -9.54 8.82 -9.53
N GLY A 47 -9.12 9.82 -8.76
CA GLY A 47 -10.01 10.87 -8.23
C GLY A 47 -10.79 10.47 -6.97
N CYS A 48 -10.69 9.23 -6.50
CA CYS A 48 -11.30 8.79 -5.25
C CYS A 48 -10.51 9.24 -4.01
N SER A 49 -11.22 9.38 -2.89
CA SER A 49 -10.63 9.56 -1.57
C SER A 49 -10.19 8.23 -0.97
N TRP A 50 -9.33 8.28 0.06
CA TRP A 50 -8.92 7.06 0.76
C TRP A 50 -10.10 6.35 1.43
N GLU A 51 -11.06 7.09 1.98
CA GLU A 51 -12.27 6.54 2.61
C GLU A 51 -13.11 5.70 1.64
N GLN A 52 -13.19 6.15 0.38
CA GLN A 52 -13.90 5.42 -0.67
C GLN A 52 -13.13 4.16 -1.08
N VAL A 53 -11.81 4.29 -1.29
CA VAL A 53 -10.96 3.20 -1.77
C VAL A 53 -10.75 2.13 -0.71
N GLN A 54 -10.53 2.51 0.56
CA GLN A 54 -10.25 1.57 1.65
C GLN A 54 -11.37 0.57 1.87
N THR A 55 -12.63 0.98 1.61
CA THR A 55 -13.77 0.08 1.73
C THR A 55 -13.63 -1.07 0.73
N ASP A 56 -13.42 -0.75 -0.54
CA ASP A 56 -13.24 -1.74 -1.60
C ASP A 56 -11.97 -2.60 -1.38
N LEU A 57 -10.85 -1.95 -1.06
CA LEU A 57 -9.60 -2.65 -0.79
C LEU A 57 -9.69 -3.62 0.39
N SER A 58 -10.46 -3.30 1.44
CA SER A 58 -10.66 -4.21 2.58
C SER A 58 -11.39 -5.50 2.22
N TRP A 59 -12.25 -5.45 1.19
CA TRP A 59 -12.96 -6.63 0.68
C TRP A 59 -12.09 -7.47 -0.24
N HIS A 60 -11.19 -6.82 -0.99
CA HIS A 60 -10.29 -7.47 -1.95
C HIS A 60 -8.95 -7.91 -1.36
N TRP A 61 -8.57 -7.35 -0.21
CA TRP A 61 -7.39 -7.79 0.53
C TRP A 61 -7.55 -9.26 0.92
N TYR A 62 -6.48 -10.02 0.74
CA TYR A 62 -6.45 -11.47 0.88
C TYR A 62 -7.04 -11.90 2.24
N ARG A 63 -8.18 -12.61 2.20
CA ARG A 63 -8.83 -13.22 3.38
C ARG A 63 -8.65 -14.74 3.33
N PRO A 64 -7.44 -15.29 3.58
CA PRO A 64 -7.33 -16.72 3.74
C PRO A 64 -8.12 -17.12 4.99
N LEU A 65 -8.83 -18.24 4.93
CA LEU A 65 -9.61 -18.79 6.05
C LEU A 65 -8.77 -19.04 7.32
N SER A 66 -7.44 -19.01 7.19
CA SER A 66 -6.44 -19.17 8.25
C SER A 66 -5.53 -17.94 8.42
N ALA A 67 -5.94 -16.75 7.99
CA ALA A 67 -5.10 -15.55 8.09
C ALA A 67 -4.69 -15.33 9.54
N GLU A 68 -3.39 -15.46 9.81
CA GLU A 68 -2.78 -15.00 11.05
C GLU A 68 -3.11 -13.51 11.24
N GLU A 69 -3.15 -13.02 12.48
CA GLU A 69 -3.56 -11.62 12.79
C GLU A 69 -2.80 -10.57 11.98
N ARG A 70 -1.55 -10.85 11.58
CA ARG A 70 -0.74 -9.99 10.70
C ARG A 70 -1.29 -9.79 9.28
N TRP A 71 -2.23 -10.62 8.84
CA TRP A 71 -2.91 -10.48 7.55
C TRP A 71 -4.29 -9.84 7.68
N ALA A 72 -4.75 -9.58 8.92
CA ALA A 72 -6.00 -8.89 9.16
C ALA A 72 -5.93 -7.48 8.58
N TRP A 73 -7.06 -7.02 8.03
CA TRP A 73 -7.16 -5.69 7.44
C TRP A 73 -6.69 -4.60 8.41
N ASP A 74 -7.12 -4.66 9.67
CA ASP A 74 -6.76 -3.65 10.68
C ASP A 74 -5.25 -3.60 10.96
N TYR A 75 -4.53 -4.71 10.80
CA TYR A 75 -3.08 -4.75 10.94
C TYR A 75 -2.37 -4.13 9.74
N VAL A 76 -2.84 -4.42 8.53
CA VAL A 76 -2.15 -4.01 7.29
C VAL A 76 -2.62 -2.68 6.71
N LYS A 77 -3.76 -2.15 7.16
CA LYS A 77 -4.43 -0.99 6.56
C LYS A 77 -3.50 0.21 6.40
N GLU A 78 -2.66 0.48 7.38
CA GLU A 78 -1.72 1.61 7.35
C GLU A 78 -0.66 1.45 6.24
N ALA A 79 -0.17 0.23 6.03
CA ALA A 79 0.73 -0.08 4.92
C ALA A 79 0.03 0.07 3.56
N VAL A 80 -1.21 -0.42 3.44
CA VAL A 80 -2.03 -0.25 2.22
C VAL A 80 -2.26 1.23 1.92
N GLU A 81 -2.60 2.03 2.93
CA GLU A 81 -2.83 3.48 2.81
C GLU A 81 -1.59 4.21 2.30
N GLU A 82 -0.44 3.93 2.91
CA GLU A 82 0.83 4.53 2.50
C GLU A 82 1.23 4.12 1.09
N GLY A 83 1.06 2.84 0.74
CA GLY A 83 1.28 2.36 -0.62
C GLY A 83 0.41 3.10 -1.63
N TRP A 84 -0.88 3.24 -1.34
CA TRP A 84 -1.82 3.96 -2.19
C TRP A 84 -1.44 5.44 -2.35
N ARG A 85 -1.08 6.10 -1.24
CA ARG A 85 -0.66 7.50 -1.27
C ARG A 85 0.60 7.72 -2.11
N GLN A 86 1.59 6.85 -1.98
CA GLN A 86 2.84 6.95 -2.73
C GLN A 86 2.64 6.63 -4.22
N GLY A 87 1.78 5.67 -4.55
CA GLY A 87 1.40 5.38 -5.94
C GLY A 87 0.75 6.59 -6.60
N ARG A 88 -0.15 7.29 -5.89
CA ARG A 88 -0.76 8.54 -6.39
C ARG A 88 0.24 9.66 -6.55
N GLU A 89 1.17 9.82 -5.62
CA GLU A 89 2.21 10.83 -5.70
C GLU A 89 3.15 10.58 -6.90
N MET A 90 3.50 9.33 -7.17
CA MET A 90 4.25 8.94 -8.36
C MET A 90 3.52 9.35 -9.64
N LEU A 91 2.22 9.04 -9.76
CA LEU A 91 1.41 9.42 -10.93
C LEU A 91 1.36 10.94 -11.12
N ARG A 92 1.20 11.70 -10.03
CA ARG A 92 1.21 13.18 -10.06
C ARG A 92 2.55 13.74 -10.54
N ARG A 93 3.66 13.16 -10.09
CA ARG A 93 5.01 13.57 -10.51
C ARG A 93 5.31 13.25 -11.97
N THR A 94 4.75 12.16 -12.49
CA THR A 94 4.99 11.71 -13.87
C THR A 94 4.07 12.39 -14.89
N ALA A 95 2.95 12.97 -14.43
CA ALA A 95 2.02 13.75 -15.26
C ALA A 95 2.45 15.21 -15.48
N ARG A 96 3.64 15.60 -14.99
CA ARG A 96 4.21 16.95 -15.08
C ARG A 96 5.40 16.97 -16.02
#